data_AF-A0A315FEL1-F1
#
_entry.id   AF-A0A315FEL1-F1
#
_cell.length_a   1.000
_cell.length_b   1.000
_cell.length_c   1.000
_cell.angle_alpha   90.00
_cell.angle_beta   90.00
_cell.angle_gamma   90.00
#
_symmetry.space_group_name_H-M   'P 1'
#
loop_
_entity.id
_entity.type
_entity.pdbx_description
1 polymer ?
#
loop_
_entity_poly.entity_id
_entity_poly.type
_entity_poly.pdbx_seq_one_letter_code
_entity_poly.pdbx_strand_id
1 'polypeptide(L)'
;MRTNIEIDDDLMAAAMAAGGFKTKKEAVEEGLRLVRRRQVYNGLLALRGKLQWDDSDASWAQACTPEASVMAAQEPQGAYGVKPKPAATTGRSAKAKKPAVAKRSKAK
;
A
#
# COMPACT_ATOMS: atom_id res chain seq x y z
N MET A 1 -5.56 -11.46 -32.88
CA MET A 1 -5.95 -12.00 -34.20
C MET A 1 -6.60 -10.87 -34.99
N ARG A 2 -6.34 -10.77 -36.30
CA ARG A 2 -7.02 -9.77 -37.15
C ARG A 2 -8.27 -10.42 -37.73
N THR A 3 -9.40 -9.76 -37.55
CA THR A 3 -10.72 -10.27 -37.95
C THR A 3 -11.50 -9.12 -38.58
N ASN A 4 -12.31 -9.43 -39.59
CA ASN A 4 -13.29 -8.48 -40.14
C ASN A 4 -14.65 -8.79 -39.52
N ILE A 5 -15.27 -7.78 -38.91
CA ILE A 5 -16.57 -7.88 -38.25
C ILE A 5 -17.35 -6.58 -38.53
N GLU A 6 -18.65 -6.71 -38.73
CA GLU A 6 -19.55 -5.56 -38.83
C GLU A 6 -19.91 -5.07 -37.42
N ILE A 7 -19.74 -3.78 -37.17
CA ILE A 7 -20.03 -3.13 -35.88
C ILE A 7 -20.80 -1.86 -36.18
N ASP A 8 -21.79 -1.55 -35.35
CA ASP A 8 -22.51 -0.27 -35.38
C ASP A 8 -21.54 0.91 -35.17
N ASP A 9 -21.59 1.89 -36.07
CA ASP A 9 -20.71 3.06 -36.05
C ASP A 9 -21.00 3.99 -34.86
N ASP A 10 -22.26 4.10 -34.43
CA ASP A 10 -22.65 4.93 -33.28
C ASP A 10 -22.10 4.31 -31.99
N LEU A 11 -22.14 2.98 -31.89
CA LEU A 11 -21.56 2.24 -30.77
C LEU A 11 -20.04 2.42 -30.72
N MET A 12 -19.36 2.35 -31.87
CA MET A 12 -17.91 2.57 -31.93
C MET A 12 -17.55 4.00 -31.54
N ALA A 13 -18.30 4.99 -32.02
CA ALA A 13 -18.10 6.39 -31.69
C ALA A 13 -18.28 6.64 -30.18
N ALA A 14 -19.35 6.08 -29.58
CA ALA A 14 -19.59 6.16 -28.15
C ALA A 14 -18.46 5.51 -27.34
N ALA A 15 -17.97 4.34 -27.75
CA ALA A 15 -16.88 3.65 -27.08
C ALA A 15 -15.56 4.44 -27.16
N MET A 16 -15.24 5.01 -28.33
CA MET A 16 -14.06 5.86 -28.52
C MET A 16 -14.15 7.14 -27.70
N ALA A 17 -15.32 7.77 -27.63
CA ALA A 17 -15.55 8.97 -26.82
C ALA A 17 -15.45 8.68 -25.31
N ALA A 18 -16.05 7.58 -24.84
CA ALA A 18 -16.02 7.20 -23.43
C ALA A 18 -14.63 6.79 -22.94
N GLY A 19 -13.86 6.11 -23.79
CA GLY A 19 -12.52 5.63 -23.44
C GLY A 19 -11.36 6.54 -23.88
N GLY A 20 -11.64 7.61 -24.63
CA GLY A 20 -10.60 8.51 -25.14
C GLY A 20 -9.62 7.84 -26.11
N PHE A 21 -10.08 6.84 -26.87
CA PHE A 21 -9.21 6.02 -27.72
C PHE A 21 -8.92 6.71 -29.07
N LYS A 22 -7.69 6.56 -29.56
CA LYS A 22 -7.27 7.14 -30.84
C LYS A 22 -7.61 6.24 -32.02
N THR A 23 -7.69 4.93 -31.78
CA THR A 23 -7.95 3.94 -32.84
C THR A 23 -9.12 3.03 -32.51
N LYS A 24 -9.84 2.58 -33.55
CA LYS A 24 -10.93 1.59 -33.40
C LYS A 24 -10.42 0.27 -32.77
N LYS A 25 -9.18 -0.11 -33.05
CA LYS A 25 -8.56 -1.32 -32.48
C LYS A 25 -8.40 -1.23 -30.96
N GLU A 26 -7.87 -0.12 -30.46
CA GLU A 26 -7.69 0.10 -29.02
C GLU A 26 -9.03 0.06 -28.29
N ALA A 27 -10.06 0.70 -28.84
CA ALA A 27 -11.41 0.69 -28.27
C ALA A 27 -11.98 -0.74 -28.15
N VAL A 28 -11.77 -1.58 -29.17
CA VAL A 28 -12.22 -2.97 -29.16
C VAL A 28 -11.42 -3.82 -28.16
N GLU A 29 -10.10 -3.66 -28.11
CA GLU A 29 -9.25 -4.42 -27.18
C GLU A 29 -9.54 -4.07 -25.72
N GLU A 30 -9.70 -2.78 -25.40
CA GLU A 30 -10.06 -2.34 -24.06
C GLU A 30 -11.50 -2.71 -23.69
N GLY A 31 -12.44 -2.65 -24.63
CA GLY A 31 -13.79 -3.16 -24.44
C GLY A 31 -13.81 -4.64 -24.05
N LEU A 32 -13.05 -5.48 -24.76
CA LEU A 32 -12.93 -6.91 -24.44
C LEU A 32 -12.22 -7.15 -23.10
N ARG A 33 -11.18 -6.37 -22.77
CA ARG A 33 -10.54 -6.41 -21.43
C ARG A 33 -11.53 -6.08 -20.32
N LEU A 34 -12.40 -5.10 -20.53
CA LEU A 34 -13.40 -4.69 -19.55
C LEU A 34 -14.46 -5.80 -19.34
N VAL A 35 -14.91 -6.44 -20.42
CA VAL A 35 -15.83 -7.59 -20.32
C VAL A 35 -15.21 -8.73 -19.50
N ARG A 36 -13.93 -9.05 -19.71
CA ARG A 36 -13.21 -10.04 -18.90
C ARG A 36 -13.21 -9.68 -17.41
N ARG A 37 -12.95 -8.40 -17.09
CA ARG A 37 -12.91 -7.92 -15.69
C ARG A 37 -14.28 -7.89 -15.03
N ARG A 38 -15.36 -7.68 -15.80
CA ARG A 38 -16.73 -7.55 -15.28
C ARG A 38 -17.18 -8.74 -14.45
N GLN A 39 -16.78 -9.97 -14.81
CA GLN A 39 -17.14 -11.15 -14.02
C GLN A 39 -16.51 -11.12 -12.62
N VAL A 40 -15.25 -10.68 -12.51
CA VAL A 40 -14.56 -10.51 -11.23
C VAL A 40 -15.28 -9.47 -10.37
N TYR A 41 -15.66 -8.34 -10.98
CA TYR A 41 -16.40 -7.29 -10.27
C TYR A 41 -17.78 -7.76 -9.79
N ASN A 42 -18.48 -8.56 -10.60
CA ASN A 42 -19.76 -9.15 -10.18
C ASN A 42 -19.56 -10.12 -9.00
N GLY A 43 -18.49 -10.92 -9.00
CA GLY A 43 -18.13 -11.80 -7.89
C GLY A 43 -17.86 -11.02 -6.60
N LEU A 44 -17.08 -9.94 -6.69
CA LEU A 44 -16.83 -9.04 -5.56
C LEU A 44 -18.12 -8.38 -5.07
N LEU A 45 -18.99 -7.94 -5.98
CA LEU A 45 -20.27 -7.34 -5.62
C LEU A 45 -21.20 -8.35 -4.93
N ALA A 46 -21.15 -9.64 -5.32
CA ALA A 46 -21.92 -10.70 -4.68
C ALA A 46 -21.44 -11.04 -3.25
N LEU A 47 -20.20 -10.65 -2.90
CA LEU A 47 -19.64 -10.77 -1.55
C LEU A 47 -19.99 -9.55 -0.68
N ARG A 48 -20.50 -8.45 -1.27
CA ARG A 48 -20.93 -7.27 -0.53
C ARG A 48 -21.98 -7.65 0.51
N GLY A 49 -21.72 -7.30 1.77
CA GLY A 49 -22.60 -7.57 2.92
C GLY A 49 -22.53 -9.01 3.46
N LYS A 50 -21.78 -9.91 2.82
CA LYS A 50 -21.50 -11.25 3.35
C LYS A 50 -20.17 -11.31 4.10
N LEU A 51 -19.25 -10.41 3.76
CA LEU A 51 -17.95 -10.34 4.41
C LEU A 51 -18.10 -9.64 5.77
N GLN A 52 -17.72 -10.34 6.83
CA GLN A 52 -17.55 -9.77 8.16
C GLN A 52 -16.15 -9.16 8.20
N TRP A 53 -16.08 -7.84 8.30
CA TRP A 53 -14.83 -7.13 8.52
C TRP A 53 -14.61 -7.03 10.04
N ASP A 54 -13.48 -7.52 10.53
CA ASP A 54 -13.09 -7.39 11.94
C ASP A 54 -12.00 -6.33 12.07
N ASP A 55 -12.37 -5.14 12.56
CA ASP A 55 -11.47 -4.00 12.76
C ASP A 55 -10.81 -4.00 14.15
N SER A 56 -10.90 -5.10 14.91
CA SER A 56 -10.31 -5.19 16.25
C SER A 56 -8.78 -5.28 16.19
N ASP A 57 -8.06 -4.53 17.04
CA ASP A 57 -6.59 -4.64 17.15
C ASP A 57 -6.11 -6.08 17.43
N ALA A 58 -6.94 -6.90 18.07
CA ALA A 58 -6.67 -8.31 18.32
C ALA A 58 -6.69 -9.19 17.05
N SER A 59 -7.53 -8.87 16.05
CA SER A 59 -7.58 -9.59 14.78
C SER A 59 -6.39 -9.20 13.89
N TRP A 60 -6.01 -7.92 13.92
CA TRP A 60 -4.79 -7.42 13.29
C TRP A 60 -3.53 -8.00 13.93
N ALA A 61 -3.48 -8.12 15.26
CA ALA A 61 -2.39 -8.79 15.96
C ALA A 61 -2.30 -10.28 15.61
N GLN A 62 -3.44 -10.96 15.38
CA GLN A 62 -3.51 -12.35 14.93
C GLN A 62 -3.03 -12.52 13.47
N ALA A 63 -3.44 -11.64 12.55
CA ALA A 63 -2.95 -11.66 11.17
C ALA A 63 -1.46 -11.31 11.04
N CYS A 64 -0.93 -10.49 11.96
CA CYS A 64 0.49 -10.18 12.07
C CYS A 64 1.26 -11.19 12.93
N THR A 65 0.58 -12.07 13.67
CA THR A 65 1.27 -13.21 14.27
C THR A 65 1.42 -14.23 13.17
N PRO A 66 2.66 -14.49 12.70
CA PRO A 66 2.86 -15.62 11.83
C PRO A 66 2.45 -16.83 12.66
N GLU A 67 1.50 -17.60 12.16
CA GLU A 67 1.31 -18.98 12.57
C GLU A 67 2.72 -19.62 12.65
N ALA A 68 3.18 -19.90 13.86
CA ALA A 68 4.51 -20.42 14.09
C ALA A 68 4.70 -21.78 13.39
N SER A 69 5.93 -22.07 12.93
CA SER A 69 6.54 -23.41 12.89
C SER A 69 6.77 -24.16 11.56
N VAL A 70 6.27 -23.80 10.37
CA VAL A 70 6.61 -24.62 9.18
C VAL A 70 7.98 -24.35 8.56
N MET A 71 8.63 -23.21 8.86
CA MET A 71 9.89 -22.85 8.19
C MET A 71 10.77 -21.87 8.97
N ALA A 72 10.85 -22.00 10.29
CA ALA A 72 11.90 -21.33 11.05
C ALA A 72 13.27 -21.90 10.62
N ALA A 73 13.82 -21.40 9.52
CA ALA A 73 15.20 -21.57 9.15
C ALA A 73 16.01 -20.88 10.26
N GLN A 74 16.53 -21.69 11.18
CA GLN A 74 17.35 -21.21 12.26
C GLN A 74 18.66 -20.70 11.66
N GLU A 75 18.76 -19.39 11.49
CA GLU A 75 20.03 -18.78 11.09
C GLU A 75 21.07 -19.07 12.19
N PRO A 76 22.26 -19.61 11.83
CA PRO A 76 23.29 -19.87 12.82
C PRO A 76 23.71 -18.53 13.43
N GLN A 77 23.57 -18.41 14.75
CA GLN A 77 23.98 -17.24 15.52
C GLN A 77 25.46 -16.94 15.22
N GLY A 78 25.71 -15.84 14.52
CA GLY A 78 27.07 -15.38 14.24
C GLY A 78 27.78 -15.03 15.53
N ALA A 79 28.82 -15.78 15.88
CA ALA A 79 29.64 -15.52 17.05
C ALA A 79 30.57 -14.31 16.80
N TYR A 80 30.06 -13.10 16.93
CA TYR A 80 30.91 -11.91 17.06
C TYR A 80 31.03 -11.52 18.53
N GLY A 81 32.23 -11.71 19.08
CA GLY A 81 32.58 -11.28 20.43
C GLY A 81 32.70 -9.77 20.51
N VAL A 82 31.69 -9.11 21.07
CA VAL A 82 31.79 -7.69 21.46
C VAL A 82 32.64 -7.62 22.72
N LYS A 83 33.88 -7.10 22.61
CA LYS A 83 34.69 -6.74 23.77
C LYS A 83 34.17 -5.40 24.33
N PRO A 84 33.69 -5.32 25.58
CA PRO A 84 33.31 -4.05 26.17
C PRO A 84 34.57 -3.22 26.45
N LYS A 85 34.60 -1.99 25.92
CA LYS A 85 35.62 -0.98 26.25
C LYS A 85 35.33 -0.43 27.66
N PRO A 86 36.31 -0.39 28.59
CA PRO A 86 36.07 0.04 29.96
C PRO A 86 35.67 1.52 30.01
N ALA A 87 34.73 1.80 30.92
CA ALA A 87 34.16 3.11 31.18
C ALA A 87 35.24 4.13 31.58
N ALA A 88 35.36 5.19 30.79
CA ALA A 88 36.17 6.35 31.17
C ALA A 88 35.33 7.26 32.08
N THR A 89 35.59 7.15 33.38
CA THR A 89 35.25 8.14 34.40
C THR A 89 35.83 9.50 34.01
N THR A 90 34.98 10.50 33.81
CA THR A 90 35.28 11.90 34.19
C THR A 90 33.96 12.63 34.42
N GLY A 91 33.65 12.86 35.69
CA GLY A 91 32.55 13.72 36.07
C GLY A 91 32.84 15.17 35.69
N ARG A 92 31.80 15.89 35.26
CA ARG A 92 31.78 17.35 35.43
C ARG A 92 30.39 17.81 35.82
N SER A 93 30.34 18.13 37.11
CA SER A 93 29.40 18.91 37.87
C SER A 93 28.45 19.85 37.11
N ALA A 94 27.20 19.80 37.56
CA ALA A 94 26.12 20.72 37.25
C ALA A 94 26.49 22.18 37.52
N LYS A 95 26.14 23.08 36.59
CA LYS A 95 25.92 24.51 36.89
C LYS A 95 24.85 25.14 35.98
N ALA A 96 23.71 25.40 36.61
CA ALA A 96 22.75 26.50 36.44
C ALA A 96 22.36 27.00 35.03
N LYS A 97 21.10 26.73 34.65
CA LYS A 97 20.32 27.53 33.69
C LYS A 97 19.95 28.88 34.32
N LYS A 98 20.19 30.00 33.62
CA LYS A 98 19.51 31.28 33.83
C LYS A 98 18.63 31.60 32.60
N PRO A 99 17.40 32.13 32.78
CA PRO A 99 16.47 32.38 31.67
C PRO A 99 16.64 33.80 31.11
N ALA A 100 16.43 33.97 29.80
CA ALA A 100 16.38 35.30 29.17
C ALA A 100 15.25 35.39 28.14
N VAL A 101 14.11 35.89 28.64
CA VAL A 101 13.19 36.90 28.07
C VAL A 101 12.76 36.80 26.60
N ALA A 102 11.43 36.65 26.46
CA ALA A 102 10.64 36.79 25.24
C ALA A 102 10.68 38.19 24.63
N LYS A 103 10.73 38.26 23.29
CA LYS A 103 10.25 39.42 22.52
C LYS A 103 9.37 38.93 21.38
N ARG A 104 8.07 39.13 21.54
CA ARG A 104 7.00 38.93 20.55
C ARG A 104 6.82 40.25 19.80
N SER A 105 7.35 40.37 18.59
CA SER A 105 7.03 41.48 17.69
C SER A 105 5.76 41.16 16.92
N LYS A 106 4.71 41.96 17.13
CA LYS A 106 3.55 42.07 16.24
C LYS A 106 3.99 42.83 14.98
N ALA A 107 3.73 42.27 13.81
CA ALA A 107 3.69 43.01 12.55
C ALA A 107 2.21 43.17 12.13
N LYS A 108 1.98 44.30 11.46
CA LYS A 108 0.72 44.97 11.19
C LYS A 108 0.10 44.48 9.89
#